data_AF-A0AAV6WTD0-F1
#
_entry.id   AF-A0AAV6WTD0-F1
#
_cell.length_a   1.000
_cell.length_b   1.000
_cell.length_c   1.000
_cell.angle_alpha   90.00
_cell.angle_beta   90.00
_cell.angle_gamma   90.00
#
_symmetry.space_group_name_H-M   'P 1'
#
loop_
_entity.id
_entity.type
_entity.pdbx_description
1 polymer ?
#
loop_
_entity_poly.entity_id
_entity_poly.type
_entity_poly.pdbx_seq_one_letter_code
_entity_poly.pdbx_strand_id
1 'polypeptide(L)'
;METLQRKLETWIRDQRTKILRVTWPPPWRMVAKWPWQPNGRREQQKKIQEELECRKKQLQDFCYAVKAETLSDLQEILCCMVLSECVYKRPAVEMVRAVNKFKADFGGHVVSIERVQPSSDHVPHRYLLAEAGDTLFASFIGTKQYKDIMADANIFQGAIFHEDTMADFNGMESTECDGQIDNGENVSRHLGINPKQTKITPKPAVHRGFMARAKGIPALELYRLAQKKRRKLVLCGHSLGGAVAVLATLAILRVMAVTSKETYRVQVKCITFSQPPVGNAALRE
;
A
#
# COMPACT_ATOMS: atom_id res chain seq x y z
N MET A 1 5.73 -24.02 16.76
CA MET A 1 6.20 -22.90 15.92
C MET A 1 7.51 -23.31 15.29
N GLU A 2 7.48 -23.88 14.08
CA GLU A 2 8.71 -24.27 13.37
C GLU A 2 9.42 -23.02 12.85
N THR A 3 10.71 -22.90 13.14
CA THR A 3 11.56 -21.78 12.74
C THR A 3 11.71 -21.73 11.22
N LEU A 4 11.80 -20.52 10.64
CA LEU A 4 11.98 -20.27 9.20
C LEU A 4 13.08 -21.13 8.56
N GLN A 5 14.12 -21.44 9.33
CA GLN A 5 15.23 -22.30 8.93
C GLN A 5 14.77 -23.73 8.60
N ARG A 6 13.91 -24.34 9.42
CA ARG A 6 13.42 -25.71 9.19
C ARG A 6 12.56 -25.82 7.94
N LYS A 7 11.67 -24.85 7.71
CA LYS A 7 10.82 -24.84 6.50
C LYS A 7 11.64 -24.66 5.23
N LEU A 8 12.66 -23.79 5.27
CA LEU A 8 13.59 -23.59 4.17
C LEU A 8 14.41 -24.87 3.89
N GLU A 9 14.91 -25.54 4.92
CA GLU A 9 15.65 -26.80 4.78
C GLU A 9 14.79 -27.92 4.18
N THR A 10 13.52 -28.02 4.60
CA THR A 10 12.59 -29.00 4.02
C THR A 10 12.31 -28.73 2.54
N TRP A 11 12.21 -27.45 2.13
CA TRP A 11 12.02 -27.07 0.74
C TRP A 11 13.25 -27.40 -0.12
N ILE A 12 14.45 -27.13 0.38
CA ILE A 12 15.71 -27.46 -0.31
C ILE A 12 15.85 -28.98 -0.50
N ARG A 13 15.42 -29.77 0.49
CA ARG A 13 15.44 -31.23 0.42
C ARG A 13 14.48 -31.76 -0.64
N ASP A 14 13.31 -31.15 -0.77
CA ASP A 14 12.26 -31.55 -1.72
C ASP A 14 12.59 -31.21 -3.18
N GLN A 15 13.41 -30.18 -3.42
CA GLN A 15 13.96 -29.88 -4.75
C GLN A 15 15.03 -30.90 -5.17
N ARG A 16 15.89 -31.35 -4.24
CA ARG A 16 16.91 -32.37 -4.52
C ARG A 16 16.32 -33.72 -4.91
N THR A 17 15.21 -34.13 -4.29
CA THR A 17 14.56 -35.43 -4.58
C THR A 17 13.86 -35.43 -5.93
N LYS A 18 13.37 -34.28 -6.41
CA LYS A 18 12.78 -34.13 -7.76
C LYS A 18 13.82 -34.24 -8.88
N ILE A 19 15.04 -33.78 -8.65
CA ILE A 19 16.15 -33.85 -9.62
C ILE A 19 16.69 -35.30 -9.77
N LEU A 20 16.54 -36.14 -8.75
CA LEU A 20 17.06 -37.52 -8.73
C LEU A 20 16.16 -38.55 -9.45
N ARG A 21 14.99 -38.16 -9.98
CA ARG A 21 14.04 -39.07 -10.67
C ARG A 21 14.11 -39.00 -12.20
N VAL A 22 15.30 -38.84 -12.77
CA VAL A 22 15.50 -38.98 -14.22
C VAL A 22 16.23 -40.30 -14.47
N THR A 23 15.49 -41.31 -14.93
CA THR A 23 16.02 -42.60 -15.38
C THR A 23 16.71 -42.43 -16.73
N TRP A 24 18.02 -42.72 -16.79
CA TRP A 24 18.83 -42.70 -18.00
C TRP A 24 18.82 -44.08 -18.71
N PRO A 25 18.86 -44.14 -20.06
CA PRO A 25 18.94 -45.39 -20.82
C PRO A 25 20.35 -46.05 -20.76
N PRO A 26 20.49 -47.35 -21.09
CA PRO A 26 21.71 -48.15 -20.86
C PRO A 26 22.84 -47.84 -21.88
N PRO A 27 24.09 -48.29 -21.61
CA PRO A 27 25.29 -47.55 -22.00
C PRO A 27 25.82 -47.98 -23.37
N TRP A 28 25.95 -47.04 -24.29
CA TRP A 28 26.81 -47.18 -25.46
C TRP A 28 28.20 -46.62 -25.13
N ARG A 29 29.22 -47.47 -25.26
CA ARG A 29 30.62 -47.10 -25.10
C ARG A 29 31.02 -46.15 -26.23
N MET A 30 30.98 -44.86 -25.96
CA MET A 30 31.81 -43.90 -26.66
C MET A 30 32.72 -43.23 -25.64
N VAL A 31 34.00 -43.21 -25.97
CA VAL A 31 35.06 -42.50 -25.27
C VAL A 31 34.82 -41.00 -25.44
N ALA A 32 33.84 -40.46 -24.70
CA ALA A 32 33.76 -39.05 -24.42
C ALA A 32 34.66 -38.79 -23.22
N LYS A 33 35.58 -37.83 -23.31
CA LYS A 33 36.34 -37.34 -22.15
C LYS A 33 35.34 -36.94 -21.07
N TRP A 34 35.21 -37.77 -20.03
CA TRP A 34 34.33 -37.54 -18.89
C TRP A 34 34.83 -36.29 -18.13
N PRO A 35 34.01 -35.23 -17.96
CA PRO A 35 34.43 -33.98 -17.31
C PRO A 35 34.33 -34.11 -15.78
N TRP A 36 34.79 -35.22 -15.24
CA TRP A 36 34.74 -35.50 -13.80
C TRP A 36 36.13 -35.39 -13.24
N GLN A 37 36.66 -34.17 -13.23
CA GLN A 37 37.70 -33.86 -12.26
C GLN A 37 37.07 -33.93 -10.86
N PRO A 38 37.60 -34.73 -9.92
CA PRO A 38 37.04 -34.86 -8.58
C PRO A 38 37.00 -33.52 -7.82
N ASN A 39 37.84 -32.56 -8.21
CA ASN A 39 37.83 -31.18 -7.68
C ASN A 39 36.74 -30.29 -8.30
N GLY A 40 36.33 -30.52 -9.55
CA GLY A 40 35.35 -29.67 -10.25
C GLY A 40 33.96 -29.69 -9.61
N ARG A 41 33.53 -30.85 -9.09
CA ARG A 41 32.25 -30.99 -8.36
C ARG A 41 32.29 -30.24 -7.01
N ARG A 42 33.43 -30.29 -6.32
CA ARG A 42 33.64 -29.62 -5.02
C ARG A 42 33.72 -28.10 -5.19
N GLU A 43 34.38 -27.64 -6.25
CA GLU A 43 34.43 -26.22 -6.63
C GLU A 43 33.06 -25.70 -7.08
N GLN A 44 32.30 -26.47 -7.88
CA GLN A 44 30.91 -26.12 -8.22
C GLN A 44 30.02 -26.04 -6.99
N GLN A 45 30.12 -26.99 -6.05
CA GLN A 45 29.38 -26.95 -4.80
C GLN A 45 29.74 -25.74 -3.95
N LYS A 46 31.03 -25.37 -3.87
CA LYS A 46 31.48 -24.14 -3.20
C LYS A 46 30.89 -22.90 -3.84
N LYS A 47 30.95 -22.77 -5.17
CA LYS A 47 30.36 -21.64 -5.91
C LYS A 47 28.85 -21.52 -5.66
N ILE A 48 28.13 -22.64 -5.69
CA ILE A 48 26.68 -22.66 -5.38
C ILE A 48 26.43 -22.23 -3.94
N GLN A 49 27.22 -22.72 -2.98
CA GLN A 49 27.07 -22.35 -1.57
C GLN A 49 27.37 -20.86 -1.36
N GLU A 50 28.43 -20.33 -1.96
CA GLU A 50 28.81 -18.92 -1.92
C GLU A 50 27.72 -18.03 -2.52
N GLU A 51 27.15 -18.42 -3.67
CA GLU A 51 26.03 -17.70 -4.30
C GLU A 51 24.78 -17.72 -3.41
N LEU A 52 24.49 -18.85 -2.76
CA LEU A 52 23.37 -18.96 -1.82
C LEU A 52 23.57 -18.08 -0.58
N GLU A 53 24.76 -18.07 0.02
CA GLU A 53 25.06 -17.20 1.17
C GLU A 53 24.99 -15.72 0.77
N CYS A 54 25.50 -15.36 -0.41
CA CYS A 54 25.40 -14.00 -0.93
C CYS A 54 23.94 -13.57 -1.12
N ARG A 55 23.11 -14.41 -1.77
CA ARG A 55 21.67 -14.13 -1.95
C ARG A 55 20.93 -14.06 -0.63
N LYS A 56 21.26 -14.93 0.32
CA LYS A 56 20.68 -14.93 1.67
C LYS A 56 21.01 -13.63 2.40
N LYS A 57 22.26 -13.17 2.32
CA LYS A 57 22.68 -11.88 2.89
C LYS A 57 21.94 -10.72 2.23
N GLN A 58 21.87 -10.69 0.90
CA GLN A 58 21.12 -9.66 0.16
C GLN A 58 19.64 -9.62 0.58
N LEU A 59 19.01 -10.79 0.77
CA LEU A 59 17.62 -10.86 1.21
C LEU A 59 17.46 -10.41 2.66
N GLN A 60 18.42 -10.72 3.55
CA GLN A 60 18.43 -10.21 4.92
C GLN A 60 18.61 -8.68 4.97
N ASP A 61 19.57 -8.15 4.22
CA ASP A 61 19.82 -6.71 4.11
C ASP A 61 18.58 -5.99 3.55
N PHE A 62 17.92 -6.61 2.56
CA PHE A 62 16.68 -6.09 1.99
C PHE A 62 15.53 -6.13 3.01
N CYS A 63 15.32 -7.25 3.72
CA CYS A 63 14.33 -7.34 4.81
C CYS A 63 14.55 -6.24 5.85
N TYR A 64 15.81 -6.00 6.24
CA TYR A 64 16.17 -4.95 7.18
C TYR A 64 15.85 -3.56 6.63
N ALA A 65 16.22 -3.28 5.37
CA ALA A 65 15.96 -2.00 4.72
C ALA A 65 14.46 -1.68 4.61
N VAL A 66 13.62 -2.68 4.32
CA VAL A 66 12.17 -2.51 4.25
C VAL A 66 11.47 -2.72 5.59
N LYS A 67 12.23 -2.99 6.66
CA LYS A 67 11.73 -3.31 8.01
C LYS A 67 10.70 -4.44 8.03
N ALA A 68 10.88 -5.46 7.19
CA ALA A 68 10.04 -6.65 7.19
C ALA A 68 10.48 -7.58 8.34
N GLU A 69 9.57 -7.81 9.29
CA GLU A 69 9.81 -8.72 10.43
C GLU A 69 9.62 -10.19 10.04
N THR A 70 8.68 -10.45 9.12
CA THR A 70 8.35 -11.81 8.66
C THR A 70 8.45 -11.94 7.14
N LEU A 71 8.57 -13.17 6.65
CA LEU A 71 8.49 -13.45 5.20
C LEU A 71 7.15 -12.99 4.63
N SER A 72 6.05 -13.14 5.38
CA SER A 72 4.73 -12.67 4.96
C SER A 72 4.73 -11.15 4.77
N ASP A 73 5.34 -10.41 5.70
CA ASP A 73 5.45 -8.95 5.58
C ASP A 73 6.28 -8.54 4.36
N LEU A 74 7.38 -9.25 4.11
CA LEU A 74 8.20 -9.01 2.92
C LEU A 74 7.39 -9.24 1.63
N GLN A 75 6.66 -10.35 1.55
CA GLN A 75 5.83 -10.68 0.40
C GLN A 75 4.72 -9.65 0.19
N GLU A 76 4.09 -9.17 1.27
CA GLU A 76 3.08 -8.11 1.21
C GLU A 76 3.68 -6.78 0.70
N ILE A 77 4.85 -6.38 1.21
CA ILE A 77 5.55 -5.15 0.77
C ILE A 77 5.88 -5.23 -0.72
N LEU A 78 6.45 -6.36 -1.17
CA LEU A 78 6.81 -6.56 -2.57
C LEU A 78 5.57 -6.63 -3.49
N CYS A 79 4.49 -7.29 -3.06
CA CYS A 79 3.23 -7.25 -3.79
C CYS A 79 2.71 -5.81 -3.90
N CYS A 80 2.73 -5.03 -2.81
CA CYS A 80 2.32 -3.63 -2.83
C CYS A 80 3.18 -2.78 -3.76
N MET A 81 4.50 -3.03 -3.81
CA MET A 81 5.42 -2.34 -4.71
C MET A 81 5.06 -2.62 -6.17
N VAL A 82 4.90 -3.89 -6.54
CA VAL A 82 4.51 -4.30 -7.91
C VAL A 82 3.16 -3.72 -8.31
N LEU A 83 2.16 -3.80 -7.42
CA LEU A 83 0.82 -3.28 -7.71
C LEU A 83 0.81 -1.75 -7.84
N SER A 84 1.55 -1.05 -7.00
CA SER A 84 1.67 0.42 -7.05
C SER A 84 2.36 0.92 -8.32
N GLU A 85 3.20 0.11 -8.95
CA GLU A 85 3.77 0.41 -10.28
C GLU A 85 2.79 0.01 -11.40
N CYS A 86 2.14 -1.15 -11.28
CA CYS A 86 1.28 -1.69 -12.33
C CYS A 86 -0.04 -0.93 -12.50
N VAL A 87 -0.56 -0.29 -11.45
CA VAL A 87 -1.80 0.51 -11.51
C VAL A 87 -1.73 1.67 -12.52
N TYR A 88 -0.53 2.12 -12.87
CA TYR A 88 -0.29 3.15 -13.88
C TYR A 88 -0.35 2.66 -15.33
N LYS A 89 -0.27 1.36 -15.59
CA LYS A 89 -0.17 0.79 -16.94
C LYS A 89 -1.53 0.76 -17.63
N ARG A 90 -1.56 1.07 -18.93
CA ARG A 90 -2.76 1.09 -19.78
C ARG A 90 -2.38 0.62 -21.18
N PRO A 91 -3.25 -0.16 -21.86
CA PRO A 91 -4.56 -0.67 -21.43
C PRO A 91 -4.45 -1.78 -20.36
N ALA A 92 -5.58 -2.33 -19.88
CA ALA A 92 -5.59 -3.38 -18.86
C ALA A 92 -4.72 -4.60 -19.23
N VAL A 93 -4.61 -4.93 -20.53
CA VAL A 93 -3.75 -5.99 -21.04
C VAL A 93 -2.27 -5.74 -20.72
N GLU A 94 -1.79 -4.49 -20.86
CA GLU A 94 -0.41 -4.14 -20.51
C GLU A 94 -0.17 -4.19 -19.01
N MET A 95 -1.17 -3.81 -18.21
CA MET A 95 -1.11 -3.94 -16.75
C MET A 95 -0.94 -5.41 -16.34
N VAL A 96 -1.74 -6.32 -16.89
CA VAL A 96 -1.61 -7.76 -16.61
C VAL A 96 -0.25 -8.29 -17.07
N ARG A 97 0.21 -7.87 -18.26
CA ARG A 97 1.54 -8.24 -18.77
C ARG A 97 2.66 -7.76 -17.83
N ALA A 98 2.57 -6.53 -17.33
CA ALA A 98 3.54 -5.98 -16.39
C ALA A 98 3.55 -6.75 -15.05
N VAL A 99 2.37 -7.06 -14.49
CA VAL A 99 2.27 -7.89 -13.27
C VAL A 99 2.93 -9.25 -13.46
N ASN A 100 2.66 -9.92 -14.59
CA ASN A 100 3.27 -11.23 -14.89
C ASN A 100 4.78 -11.14 -15.10
N LYS A 101 5.26 -10.07 -15.74
CA LYS A 101 6.70 -9.81 -15.89
C LYS A 101 7.36 -9.66 -14.52
N PHE A 102 6.85 -8.78 -13.66
CA PHE A 102 7.41 -8.60 -12.32
C PHE A 102 7.36 -9.89 -11.50
N LYS A 103 6.25 -10.64 -11.56
CA LYS A 103 6.14 -11.95 -10.90
C LYS A 103 7.25 -12.92 -11.35
N ALA A 104 7.57 -12.94 -12.65
CA ALA A 104 8.67 -13.75 -13.18
C ALA A 104 10.05 -13.24 -12.72
N ASP A 105 10.26 -11.92 -12.71
CA ASP A 105 11.50 -11.28 -12.26
C ASP A 105 11.79 -11.58 -10.78
N PHE A 106 10.76 -11.71 -9.94
CA PHE A 106 10.85 -12.13 -8.52
C PHE A 106 10.88 -13.65 -8.31
N GLY A 107 11.08 -14.45 -9.36
CA GLY A 107 11.19 -15.91 -9.28
C GLY A 107 9.89 -16.63 -8.92
N GLY A 108 8.73 -16.00 -9.09
CA GLY A 108 7.38 -16.59 -8.94
C GLY A 108 6.95 -16.98 -7.52
N HIS A 109 7.89 -17.06 -6.56
CA HIS A 109 7.63 -17.51 -5.19
C HIS A 109 7.58 -16.35 -4.17
N VAL A 110 8.26 -15.24 -4.45
CA VAL A 110 8.29 -14.09 -3.54
C VAL A 110 7.11 -13.16 -3.77
N VAL A 111 6.69 -12.98 -5.03
CA VAL A 111 5.47 -12.21 -5.39
C VAL A 111 4.42 -13.20 -5.90
N SER A 112 3.46 -13.55 -5.05
CA SER A 112 2.48 -14.62 -5.29
C SER A 112 1.11 -14.08 -5.74
N ILE A 113 1.08 -13.06 -6.61
CA ILE A 113 -0.18 -12.52 -7.12
C ILE A 113 -0.90 -13.57 -7.99
N GLU A 114 -2.12 -13.93 -7.60
CA GLU A 114 -2.98 -14.95 -8.23
C GLU A 114 -3.94 -14.32 -9.24
N ARG A 115 -4.59 -13.23 -8.84
CA ARG A 115 -5.57 -12.51 -9.67
C ARG A 115 -5.38 -11.02 -9.54
N VAL A 116 -5.67 -10.31 -10.62
CA VAL A 116 -5.70 -8.84 -10.66
C VAL A 116 -6.95 -8.38 -11.38
N GLN A 117 -7.60 -7.36 -10.85
CA GLN A 117 -8.81 -6.76 -11.41
C GLN A 117 -8.70 -5.24 -11.33
N PRO A 118 -8.53 -4.54 -12.46
CA PRO A 118 -8.59 -3.08 -12.46
C PRO A 118 -10.02 -2.62 -12.20
N SER A 119 -10.16 -1.45 -11.59
CA SER A 119 -11.44 -0.75 -11.51
C SER A 119 -11.98 -0.46 -12.91
N SER A 120 -13.30 -0.29 -13.02
CA SER A 120 -13.94 0.17 -14.27
C SER A 120 -13.39 1.52 -14.71
N ASP A 121 -13.36 1.77 -16.02
CA ASP A 121 -12.91 3.05 -16.59
C ASP A 121 -13.84 4.22 -16.26
N HIS A 122 -15.07 3.93 -15.82
CA HIS A 122 -16.09 4.92 -15.44
C HIS A 122 -15.89 5.48 -14.02
N VAL A 123 -15.01 4.87 -13.22
CA VAL A 123 -14.76 5.32 -11.85
C VAL A 123 -13.76 6.49 -11.90
N PRO A 124 -14.04 7.63 -11.23
CA PRO A 124 -13.20 8.83 -11.32
C PRO A 124 -11.76 8.59 -10.86
N HIS A 125 -11.54 7.65 -9.95
CA HIS A 125 -10.23 7.28 -9.44
C HIS A 125 -9.96 5.81 -9.65
N ARG A 126 -8.97 5.52 -10.50
CA ARG A 126 -8.58 4.17 -10.84
C ARG A 126 -7.89 3.49 -9.66
N TYR A 127 -8.26 2.25 -9.40
CA TYR A 127 -7.57 1.38 -8.47
C TYR A 127 -7.44 -0.04 -9.04
N LEU A 128 -6.58 -0.85 -8.43
CA LEU A 128 -6.31 -2.23 -8.83
C LEU A 128 -6.55 -3.13 -7.62
N LEU A 129 -7.44 -4.10 -7.77
CA LEU A 129 -7.61 -5.17 -6.79
C LEU A 129 -6.72 -6.34 -7.16
N ALA A 130 -6.12 -6.96 -6.16
CA ALA A 130 -5.34 -8.16 -6.37
C ALA A 130 -5.51 -9.16 -5.23
N GLU A 131 -5.38 -10.44 -5.57
CA GLU A 131 -5.46 -11.55 -4.64
C GLU A 131 -4.10 -12.26 -4.58
N ALA A 132 -3.59 -12.48 -3.37
CA ALA A 132 -2.45 -13.37 -3.14
C ALA A 132 -2.64 -14.09 -1.81
N GLY A 133 -2.79 -15.43 -1.83
CA GLY A 133 -3.00 -16.22 -0.63
C GLY A 133 -4.23 -15.78 0.18
N ASP A 134 -4.01 -15.47 1.46
CA ASP A 134 -5.02 -14.99 2.41
C ASP A 134 -5.21 -13.47 2.40
N THR A 135 -4.63 -12.76 1.42
CA THR A 135 -4.62 -11.29 1.36
C THR A 135 -5.33 -10.78 0.10
N LEU A 136 -6.18 -9.76 0.31
CA LEU A 136 -6.77 -8.91 -0.71
C LEU A 136 -6.04 -7.57 -0.69
N PHE A 137 -5.48 -7.18 -1.84
CA PHE A 137 -4.81 -5.89 -2.01
C PHE A 137 -5.70 -4.93 -2.76
N ALA A 138 -5.68 -3.66 -2.37
CA ALA A 138 -6.26 -2.55 -3.11
C ALA A 138 -5.19 -1.48 -3.33
N SER A 139 -4.75 -1.33 -4.57
CA SER A 139 -3.72 -0.37 -4.96
C SER A 139 -4.33 0.83 -5.68
N PHE A 140 -4.04 2.05 -5.19
CA PHE A 140 -4.59 3.29 -5.73
C PHE A 140 -3.58 4.00 -6.64
N ILE A 141 -4.06 4.51 -7.77
CA ILE A 141 -3.22 5.27 -8.69
C ILE A 141 -2.84 6.63 -8.07
N GLY A 142 -1.57 7.01 -8.17
CA GLY A 142 -1.15 8.39 -7.93
C GLY A 142 -1.24 9.25 -9.20
N THR A 143 -0.69 10.46 -9.15
CA THR A 143 -0.46 11.27 -10.35
C THR A 143 0.78 10.80 -11.10
N LYS A 144 0.77 10.94 -12.44
CA LYS A 144 1.93 10.61 -13.28
C LYS A 144 2.87 11.80 -13.48
N GLN A 145 2.38 13.03 -13.38
CA GLN A 145 3.20 14.21 -13.61
C GLN A 145 3.53 14.85 -12.26
N TYR A 146 4.82 15.11 -12.02
CA TYR A 146 5.28 15.87 -10.85
C TYR A 146 4.70 17.30 -10.82
N LYS A 147 4.34 17.84 -11.99
CA LYS A 147 3.60 19.13 -12.11
C LYS A 147 2.18 19.02 -11.55
N ASP A 148 1.49 17.91 -11.80
CA ASP A 148 0.17 17.63 -11.21
C ASP A 148 0.27 17.49 -9.69
N ILE A 149 1.39 17.00 -9.14
CA ILE A 149 1.59 16.93 -7.68
C ILE A 149 1.55 18.33 -7.07
N MET A 150 2.24 19.31 -7.67
CA MET A 150 2.25 20.70 -7.18
C MET A 150 0.91 21.40 -7.39
N ALA A 151 0.19 21.08 -8.48
CA ALA A 151 -1.14 21.65 -8.76
C ALA A 151 -2.26 21.02 -7.91
N ASP A 152 -2.21 19.71 -7.67
CA ASP A 152 -3.15 18.98 -6.81
C ASP A 152 -2.86 19.18 -5.31
N ALA A 153 -1.63 19.57 -4.96
CA ALA A 153 -1.23 20.04 -3.63
C ALA A 153 -1.69 21.49 -3.38
N ASN A 154 -2.86 21.85 -3.88
CA ASN A 154 -3.50 23.12 -3.55
C ASN A 154 -3.75 23.11 -2.03
N ILE A 155 -2.91 23.85 -1.30
CA ILE A 155 -2.61 23.79 0.15
C ILE A 155 -3.80 24.29 1.00
N PHE A 156 -4.99 23.75 0.75
CA PHE A 156 -6.15 23.98 1.55
C PHE A 156 -6.44 22.69 2.31
N GLN A 157 -6.28 22.73 3.63
CA GLN A 157 -6.66 21.64 4.52
C GLN A 157 -8.16 21.73 4.79
N GLY A 158 -8.87 20.60 4.74
CA GLY A 158 -10.26 20.45 5.11
C GLY A 158 -10.37 19.60 6.38
N ALA A 159 -11.30 19.94 7.26
CA ALA A 159 -11.61 19.10 8.41
C ALA A 159 -12.19 17.75 7.93
N ILE A 160 -11.76 16.65 8.55
CA ILE A 160 -12.18 15.27 8.19
C ILE A 160 -13.55 14.93 8.78
N PHE A 161 -13.96 15.65 9.82
CA PHE A 161 -15.07 15.26 10.69
C PHE A 161 -16.11 16.38 10.79
N HIS A 162 -16.91 16.55 9.75
CA HIS A 162 -18.16 17.30 9.83
C HIS A 162 -19.24 16.58 9.03
N GLU A 163 -19.88 15.62 9.69
CA GLU A 163 -21.28 15.24 9.50
C GLU A 163 -21.72 14.65 10.85
N ASP A 164 -22.87 15.10 11.33
CA ASP A 164 -23.49 14.88 12.65
C ASP A 164 -23.02 15.77 13.81
N THR A 165 -23.33 17.06 13.71
CA THR A 165 -23.82 17.80 14.89
C THR A 165 -24.69 18.96 14.42
N MET A 166 -26.00 18.81 14.64
CA MET A 166 -27.07 19.79 14.53
C MET A 166 -27.45 20.22 13.12
N ALA A 167 -28.46 19.51 12.58
CA ALA A 167 -29.56 20.22 11.94
C ALA A 167 -30.10 21.24 12.97
N ASP A 168 -29.80 22.51 12.76
CA ASP A 168 -30.60 23.60 13.28
C ASP A 168 -30.57 24.78 12.32
N PHE A 169 -31.75 25.38 12.24
CA PHE A 169 -32.27 26.32 11.28
C PHE A 169 -31.57 27.69 11.22
N ASN A 170 -31.91 28.41 10.14
CA ASN A 170 -31.67 29.81 9.77
C ASN A 170 -30.34 30.06 9.04
N GLY A 171 -30.32 30.36 7.74
CA GLY A 171 -31.25 31.23 7.03
C GLY A 171 -30.72 32.66 7.10
N MET A 172 -29.84 33.02 6.16
CA MET A 172 -29.73 34.40 5.69
C MET A 172 -28.98 34.43 4.37
N GLU A 173 -29.66 34.98 3.37
CA GLU A 173 -29.19 35.21 2.01
C GLU A 173 -27.93 36.07 1.98
N SER A 174 -27.05 35.73 1.04
CA SER A 174 -26.01 36.60 0.51
C SER A 174 -26.65 37.75 -0.25
N THR A 175 -26.56 38.97 0.29
CA THR A 175 -26.70 40.20 -0.52
C THR A 175 -25.39 40.96 -0.43
N GLU A 176 -24.87 41.29 -1.61
CA GLU A 176 -23.70 42.12 -1.87
C GLU A 176 -23.85 43.51 -1.25
N CYS A 177 -22.75 44.10 -0.78
CA CYS A 177 -22.65 45.55 -0.66
C CYS A 177 -21.18 46.01 -0.74
N ASP A 178 -20.89 46.67 -1.85
CA ASP A 178 -19.74 47.52 -2.12
C ASP A 178 -20.11 48.99 -1.77
N GLY A 179 -19.15 49.80 -1.33
CA GLY A 179 -19.26 51.28 -1.34
C GLY A 179 -19.35 52.06 0.00
N GLN A 180 -18.22 52.70 0.34
CA GLN A 180 -18.02 54.09 0.85
C GLN A 180 -18.40 54.59 2.29
N ILE A 181 -17.33 54.88 3.06
CA ILE A 181 -16.91 56.12 3.77
C ILE A 181 -17.98 57.05 4.39
N ASP A 182 -17.94 57.29 5.72
CA ASP A 182 -17.58 58.60 6.35
C ASP A 182 -17.40 58.54 7.90
N ASN A 183 -16.74 59.57 8.42
CA ASN A 183 -16.09 59.81 9.72
C ASN A 183 -16.99 59.94 10.98
N GLY A 184 -16.37 59.71 12.16
CA GLY A 184 -16.85 60.19 13.46
C GLY A 184 -15.97 59.73 14.63
N GLU A 185 -15.38 60.68 15.35
CA GLU A 185 -14.28 60.52 16.31
C GLU A 185 -14.61 59.87 17.68
N ASN A 186 -13.57 59.29 18.29
CA ASN A 186 -13.26 59.19 19.73
C ASN A 186 -14.33 58.67 20.72
N VAL A 187 -14.12 57.46 21.27
CA VAL A 187 -13.94 57.23 22.73
C VAL A 187 -13.19 55.91 22.96
N SER A 188 -11.99 56.02 23.53
CA SER A 188 -11.27 54.92 24.17
C SER A 188 -12.06 54.37 25.36
N ARG A 189 -12.43 53.07 25.33
CA ARG A 189 -12.50 52.22 26.52
C ARG A 189 -11.92 50.86 26.21
N HIS A 190 -10.60 50.81 26.41
CA HIS A 190 -9.84 49.61 26.68
C HIS A 190 -10.33 49.02 28.02
N LEU A 191 -11.26 48.05 27.97
CA LEU A 191 -11.49 47.11 29.08
C LEU A 191 -11.25 45.72 28.52
N GLY A 192 -10.03 45.25 28.78
CA GLY A 192 -9.52 43.97 28.31
C GLY A 192 -10.38 42.82 28.81
N ILE A 193 -11.07 42.18 27.88
CA ILE A 193 -11.44 40.78 28.03
C ILE A 193 -10.23 40.00 27.54
N ASN A 194 -9.38 39.56 28.47
CA ASN A 194 -8.39 38.53 28.18
C ASN A 194 -9.12 37.35 27.52
N PRO A 195 -8.88 37.00 26.24
CA PRO A 195 -9.25 35.69 25.79
C PRO A 195 -8.33 34.75 26.56
N LYS A 196 -8.89 34.08 27.57
CA LYS A 196 -8.26 32.88 28.15
C LYS A 196 -7.85 32.04 26.95
N GLN A 197 -6.55 31.92 26.71
CA GLN A 197 -5.99 31.03 25.71
C GLN A 197 -6.31 29.60 26.15
N THR A 198 -7.56 29.18 25.97
CA THR A 198 -7.92 27.78 25.94
C THR A 198 -7.09 27.21 24.79
N LYS A 199 -6.09 26.40 25.12
CA LYS A 199 -5.28 25.68 24.14
C LYS A 199 -6.24 24.96 23.20
N ILE A 200 -6.51 25.54 22.03
CA ILE A 200 -7.32 24.91 21.00
C ILE A 200 -6.47 23.74 20.53
N THR A 201 -6.78 22.54 21.00
CA THR A 201 -6.18 21.34 20.43
C THR A 201 -6.54 21.34 18.94
N PRO A 202 -5.54 21.28 18.05
CA PRO A 202 -5.83 21.34 16.63
C PRO A 202 -6.74 20.17 16.26
N LYS A 203 -7.85 20.43 15.57
CA LYS A 203 -8.73 19.36 15.08
C LYS A 203 -8.03 18.58 13.97
N PRO A 204 -8.20 17.26 13.84
CA PRO A 204 -7.63 16.49 12.75
C PRO A 204 -8.10 17.01 11.38
N ALA A 205 -7.16 17.35 10.50
CA ALA A 205 -7.42 17.92 9.19
C ALA A 205 -6.58 17.24 8.11
N VAL A 206 -7.12 17.17 6.89
CA VAL A 206 -6.51 16.50 5.72
C VAL A 206 -6.43 17.46 4.55
N HIS A 207 -5.44 17.27 3.69
CA HIS A 207 -5.35 17.97 2.41
C HIS A 207 -6.61 17.76 1.54
N ARG A 208 -7.30 18.85 1.16
CA ARG A 208 -8.58 18.77 0.43
C ARG A 208 -8.50 17.97 -0.86
N GLY A 209 -7.41 18.12 -1.63
CA GLY A 209 -7.18 17.36 -2.85
C GLY A 209 -7.12 15.85 -2.63
N PHE A 210 -6.51 15.41 -1.53
CA PHE A 210 -6.40 13.98 -1.20
C PHE A 210 -7.75 13.45 -0.71
N MET A 211 -8.45 14.25 0.10
CA MET A 211 -9.81 13.93 0.57
C MET A 211 -10.79 13.77 -0.60
N ALA A 212 -10.77 14.70 -1.56
CA ALA A 212 -11.63 14.64 -2.74
C ALA A 212 -11.41 13.33 -3.53
N ARG A 213 -10.14 12.94 -3.70
CA ARG A 213 -9.79 11.68 -4.36
C ARG A 213 -10.19 10.44 -3.55
N ALA A 214 -10.02 10.47 -2.24
CA ALA A 214 -10.39 9.36 -1.36
C ALA A 214 -11.91 9.14 -1.30
N LYS A 215 -12.72 10.20 -1.38
CA LYS A 215 -14.19 10.09 -1.41
C LYS A 215 -14.72 9.30 -2.62
N GLY A 216 -14.00 9.29 -3.74
CA GLY A 216 -14.37 8.49 -4.92
C GLY A 216 -13.96 7.02 -4.83
N ILE A 217 -13.30 6.59 -3.76
CA ILE A 217 -12.91 5.20 -3.54
C ILE A 217 -13.95 4.51 -2.65
N PRO A 218 -14.48 3.33 -3.05
CA PRO A 218 -15.46 2.58 -2.27
C PRO A 218 -14.80 1.81 -1.11
N ALA A 219 -14.18 2.51 -0.16
CA ALA A 219 -13.32 1.93 0.87
C ALA A 219 -14.06 0.91 1.76
N LEU A 220 -15.31 1.19 2.13
CA LEU A 220 -16.11 0.28 2.95
C LEU A 220 -16.53 -0.97 2.20
N GLU A 221 -16.81 -0.86 0.90
CA GLU A 221 -17.13 -2.00 0.03
C GLU A 221 -15.90 -2.90 -0.15
N LEU A 222 -14.70 -2.32 -0.26
CA LEU A 222 -13.45 -3.08 -0.28
C LEU A 222 -13.24 -3.85 1.04
N TYR A 223 -13.53 -3.22 2.17
CA TYR A 223 -13.49 -3.89 3.47
C TYR A 223 -14.52 -5.02 3.58
N ARG A 224 -15.77 -4.78 3.20
CA ARG A 224 -16.82 -5.81 3.17
C ARG A 224 -16.46 -6.96 2.23
N LEU A 225 -15.82 -6.68 1.10
CA LEU A 225 -15.32 -7.69 0.17
C LEU A 225 -14.25 -8.57 0.82
N ALA A 226 -13.30 -7.95 1.55
CA ALA A 226 -12.29 -8.67 2.32
C ALA A 226 -12.93 -9.56 3.41
N GLN A 227 -13.92 -9.04 4.14
CA GLN A 227 -14.70 -9.81 5.13
C GLN A 227 -15.43 -11.00 4.49
N LYS A 228 -16.14 -10.78 3.38
CA LYS A 228 -16.86 -11.84 2.65
C LYS A 228 -15.91 -12.94 2.18
N LYS A 229 -14.70 -12.57 1.74
CA LYS A 229 -13.66 -13.51 1.30
C LYS A 229 -12.84 -14.10 2.44
N ARG A 230 -13.04 -13.64 3.69
CA ARG A 230 -12.23 -13.99 4.86
C ARG A 230 -10.73 -13.78 4.62
N ARG A 231 -10.39 -12.65 4.01
CA ARG A 231 -9.01 -12.28 3.69
C ARG A 231 -8.60 -11.02 4.42
N LYS A 232 -7.30 -10.89 4.72
CA LYS A 232 -6.70 -9.63 5.17
C LYS A 232 -6.86 -8.58 4.08
N LEU A 233 -7.03 -7.32 4.45
CA LEU A 233 -7.08 -6.21 3.51
C LEU A 233 -5.78 -5.39 3.62
N VAL A 234 -5.05 -5.28 2.50
CA VAL A 234 -3.89 -4.40 2.39
C VAL A 234 -4.20 -3.28 1.41
N LEU A 235 -4.22 -2.04 1.91
CA LEU A 235 -4.40 -0.84 1.11
C LEU A 235 -3.03 -0.27 0.77
N CYS A 236 -2.77 0.03 -0.51
CA CYS A 236 -1.47 0.50 -0.93
C CYS A 236 -1.52 1.52 -2.06
N GLY A 237 -0.40 2.20 -2.27
CA GLY A 237 -0.25 3.15 -3.36
C GLY A 237 1.08 3.89 -3.32
N HIS A 238 1.45 4.44 -4.46
CA HIS A 238 2.63 5.28 -4.63
C HIS A 238 2.24 6.76 -4.74
N SER A 239 3.06 7.66 -4.17
CA SER A 239 2.86 9.10 -4.22
C SER A 239 1.47 9.50 -3.72
N LEU A 240 0.70 10.24 -4.51
CA LEU A 240 -0.69 10.59 -4.22
C LEU A 240 -1.59 9.37 -3.95
N GLY A 241 -1.34 8.24 -4.61
CA GLY A 241 -2.07 7.00 -4.38
C GLY A 241 -1.86 6.48 -2.95
N GLY A 242 -0.67 6.72 -2.37
CA GLY A 242 -0.39 6.42 -0.96
C GLY A 242 -1.20 7.29 -0.01
N ALA A 243 -1.35 8.59 -0.30
CA ALA A 243 -2.22 9.47 0.47
C ALA A 243 -3.69 9.00 0.46
N VAL A 244 -4.19 8.59 -0.70
CA VAL A 244 -5.53 7.99 -0.84
C VAL A 244 -5.66 6.68 -0.05
N ALA A 245 -4.63 5.82 -0.08
CA ALA A 245 -4.61 4.58 0.71
C ALA A 245 -4.75 4.84 2.21
N VAL A 246 -4.05 5.84 2.74
CA VAL A 246 -4.14 6.23 4.16
C VAL A 246 -5.54 6.72 4.52
N LEU A 247 -6.13 7.60 3.71
CA LEU A 247 -7.48 8.12 3.97
C LEU A 247 -8.55 7.02 3.88
N ALA A 248 -8.44 6.12 2.90
CA ALA A 248 -9.31 4.95 2.80
C ALA A 248 -9.17 4.03 4.01
N THR A 249 -7.94 3.83 4.50
CA THR A 249 -7.67 3.06 5.73
C THR A 249 -8.32 3.71 6.94
N LEU A 250 -8.16 5.01 7.13
CA LEU A 250 -8.77 5.74 8.24
C LEU A 250 -10.30 5.69 8.20
N ALA A 251 -10.90 5.77 7.02
CA ALA A 251 -12.36 5.62 6.86
C ALA A 251 -12.84 4.23 7.33
N ILE A 252 -12.10 3.17 6.98
CA ILE A 252 -12.39 1.80 7.42
C ILE A 252 -12.21 1.69 8.94
N LEU A 253 -11.08 2.14 9.49
CA LEU A 253 -10.78 2.06 10.92
C LEU A 253 -11.80 2.83 11.77
N ARG A 254 -12.30 3.98 11.30
CA ARG A 254 -13.38 4.72 11.95
C ARG A 254 -14.64 3.88 12.10
N VAL A 255 -15.08 3.24 11.01
CA VAL A 255 -16.27 2.38 11.05
C VAL A 255 -16.03 1.15 11.94
N MET A 256 -14.82 0.58 11.91
CA MET A 256 -14.45 -0.53 12.81
C MET A 256 -14.46 -0.13 14.29
N ALA A 257 -14.06 1.11 14.62
CA ALA A 257 -14.05 1.60 15.99
C ALA A 257 -15.47 1.80 16.55
N VAL A 258 -16.41 2.26 15.72
CA VAL A 258 -17.81 2.48 16.12
C VAL A 258 -18.61 1.16 16.15
N THR A 259 -18.27 0.20 15.29
CA THR A 259 -19.01 -1.07 15.18
C THR A 259 -18.55 -2.06 16.26
N SER A 260 -19.28 -2.14 17.37
CA SER A 260 -19.01 -3.05 18.49
C SER A 260 -19.37 -4.52 18.23
N LYS A 261 -20.13 -4.82 17.16
CA LYS A 261 -20.60 -6.19 16.85
C LYS A 261 -19.55 -7.01 16.12
N GLU A 262 -19.22 -8.17 16.69
CA GLU A 262 -18.20 -9.18 16.34
C GLU A 262 -18.37 -9.86 14.96
N THR A 263 -18.99 -9.23 13.97
CA THR A 263 -18.99 -9.79 12.61
C THR A 263 -17.57 -9.74 12.03
N TYR A 264 -16.97 -10.93 11.89
CA TYR A 264 -15.68 -11.24 11.23
C TYR A 264 -14.84 -10.00 10.88
N ARG A 265 -14.13 -9.45 11.87
CA ARG A 265 -13.14 -8.39 11.63
C ARG A 265 -11.96 -9.01 10.90
N VAL A 266 -11.64 -8.44 9.74
CA VAL A 266 -10.41 -8.79 9.02
C VAL A 266 -9.31 -7.79 9.36
N GLN A 267 -8.06 -8.26 9.35
CA GLN A 267 -6.90 -7.41 9.54
C GLN A 267 -6.81 -6.39 8.40
N VAL A 268 -6.54 -5.13 8.74
CA VAL A 268 -6.32 -4.04 7.79
C VAL A 268 -4.88 -3.54 7.95
N LYS A 269 -4.16 -3.45 6.84
CA LYS A 269 -2.79 -2.91 6.79
C LYS A 269 -2.70 -1.87 5.68
N CYS A 270 -1.90 -0.83 5.89
CA CYS A 270 -1.65 0.20 4.89
C CYS A 270 -0.16 0.24 4.58
N ILE A 271 0.21 0.10 3.31
CA ILE A 271 1.62 0.13 2.84
C ILE A 271 1.73 1.14 1.71
N THR A 272 2.51 2.20 1.92
CA THR A 272 2.59 3.33 0.99
C THR A 272 4.02 3.65 0.60
N PHE A 273 4.23 4.09 -0.62
CA PHE A 273 5.55 4.43 -1.16
C PHE A 273 5.60 5.90 -1.55
N SER A 274 6.61 6.63 -1.06
CA SER A 274 6.82 8.05 -1.39
C SER A 274 5.58 8.92 -1.16
N GLN A 275 4.78 8.59 -0.14
CA GLN A 275 3.56 9.31 0.20
C GLN A 275 3.88 10.73 0.70
N PRO A 276 3.18 11.77 0.23
CA PRO A 276 3.29 13.12 0.79
C PRO A 276 2.59 13.22 2.16
N PRO A 277 2.91 14.21 3.01
CA PRO A 277 2.16 14.49 4.23
C PRO A 277 0.66 14.70 3.94
N VAL A 278 -0.20 13.91 4.60
CA VAL A 278 -1.64 13.85 4.28
C VAL A 278 -2.48 14.85 5.08
N GLY A 279 -2.04 15.18 6.28
CA GLY A 279 -2.80 16.02 7.20
C GLY A 279 -1.92 16.67 8.27
N ASN A 280 -2.57 17.30 9.24
CA ASN A 280 -1.90 18.00 10.33
C ASN A 280 -1.43 17.04 11.45
N ALA A 281 -0.70 17.58 12.44
CA ALA A 281 -0.18 16.79 13.55
C ALA A 281 -1.27 16.07 14.37
N ALA A 282 -2.47 16.66 14.46
CA ALA A 282 -3.60 16.06 15.14
C ALA A 282 -4.19 14.83 14.43
N LEU A 283 -4.00 14.71 13.11
CA LEU A 283 -4.37 13.50 12.38
C LEU A 283 -3.36 12.36 12.58
N ARG A 284 -2.10 12.72 12.83
CA ARG A 284 -1.01 11.74 13.03
C ARG A 284 -1.16 11.03 14.38
N GLU A 285 -1.66 11.74 15.39
CA GLU A 285 -1.93 11.22 16.74
C GLU A 285 -3.18 10.32 16.75
#